data_AF-A0A6J4N6G1-F1
#
_entry.id   AF-A0A6J4N6G1-F1
#
_cell.length_a   1.000
_cell.length_b   1.000
_cell.length_c   1.000
_cell.angle_alpha   90.00
_cell.angle_beta   90.00
_cell.angle_gamma   90.00
#
_symmetry.space_group_name_H-M   'P 1'
#
loop_
_entity.id
_entity.type
_entity.pdbx_description
1 polymer ?
#
loop_
_entity_poly.entity_id
_entity_poly.type
_entity_poly.pdbx_seq_one_letter_code
_entity_poly.pdbx_strand_id
1 'polypeptide(L)' 'MSENGTMAATEETASPAAETTSQETDQAGAQNTEDIAYHTVEKEGNVTAIWEMQGRRHIRTIDPRSNEGKQILELFETAG' A
#
# COMPACT_ATOMS: atom_id res chain seq x y z
N MET A 1 -53.27 15.59 -7.82
CA MET A 1 -52.01 15.63 -7.05
C MET A 1 -50.95 14.92 -7.86
N SER A 2 -50.10 15.65 -8.56
CA SER A 2 -48.89 15.09 -9.16
C SER A 2 -47.87 16.21 -9.20
N GLU A 3 -47.08 16.27 -8.13
CA GLU A 3 -45.94 17.16 -8.02
C GLU A 3 -44.82 16.66 -8.94
N ASN A 4 -44.16 17.62 -9.56
CA ASN A 4 -43.01 17.49 -10.42
C ASN A 4 -41.75 17.28 -9.55
N GLY A 5 -40.87 16.36 -9.96
CA GLY A 5 -39.56 16.17 -9.37
C GLY A 5 -38.51 15.96 -10.44
N THR A 6 -37.92 17.07 -10.91
CA THR A 6 -36.58 17.19 -11.50
C THR A 6 -35.56 16.33 -10.69
N MET A 7 -34.47 15.77 -11.20
CA MET A 7 -33.26 16.45 -11.70
C MET A 7 -32.36 15.48 -12.50
N ALA A 8 -31.61 16.07 -13.42
CA ALA A 8 -30.50 15.50 -14.14
C ALA A 8 -29.33 15.05 -13.24
N ALA A 9 -28.56 14.05 -13.67
CA ALA A 9 -27.16 13.91 -13.32
C ALA A 9 -26.39 13.21 -14.46
N THR A 10 -25.52 14.00 -15.07
CA THR A 10 -24.47 13.70 -16.03
C THR A 10 -23.26 13.10 -15.31
N GLU A 11 -22.79 11.90 -15.67
CA GLU A 11 -21.41 11.44 -15.37
C GLU A 11 -21.02 10.43 -16.47
N GLU A 12 -20.37 10.84 -17.56
CA GLU A 12 -18.91 10.97 -17.70
C GLU A 12 -18.15 9.71 -17.23
N THR A 13 -18.27 8.61 -17.98
CA THR A 13 -17.33 7.50 -17.87
C THR A 13 -16.12 7.76 -18.75
N ALA A 14 -15.14 8.46 -18.20
CA ALA A 14 -13.78 8.53 -18.72
C ALA A 14 -12.90 7.48 -17.99
N SER A 15 -12.50 6.46 -18.76
CA SER A 15 -11.27 5.64 -18.58
C SER A 15 -10.06 6.58 -18.38
N PRO A 16 -8.91 6.21 -17.74
CA PRO A 16 -8.19 4.97 -18.05
C PRO A 16 -7.22 4.39 -16.97
N ALA A 17 -6.66 3.22 -17.29
CA ALA A 17 -5.28 2.78 -17.05
C ALA A 17 -4.66 2.84 -15.64
N ALA A 18 -4.30 1.66 -15.12
CA ALA A 18 -2.94 1.37 -14.66
C ALA A 18 -2.82 -0.13 -14.35
N GLU A 19 -2.56 -0.93 -15.37
CA GLU A 19 -1.79 -2.15 -15.18
C GLU A 19 -0.36 -1.72 -14.82
N THR A 20 -0.02 -1.79 -13.54
CA THR A 20 1.36 -1.89 -13.08
C THR A 20 1.39 -3.05 -12.12
N THR A 21 1.65 -4.19 -12.74
CA THR A 21 1.98 -5.44 -12.08
C THR A 21 3.15 -5.19 -11.12
N SER A 22 2.86 -5.49 -9.86
CA SER A 22 3.72 -5.80 -8.74
C SER A 22 5.20 -5.94 -9.09
N GLN A 23 6.00 -4.97 -8.63
CA GLN A 23 7.39 -5.24 -8.29
C GLN A 23 7.35 -6.14 -7.05
N GLU A 24 7.45 -7.44 -7.29
CA GLU A 24 7.79 -8.45 -6.31
C GLU A 24 9.24 -8.19 -5.86
N THR A 25 9.41 -7.29 -4.91
CA THR A 25 10.64 -7.21 -4.11
C THR A 25 10.51 -8.26 -3.00
N ASP A 26 10.49 -9.53 -3.42
CA ASP A 26 10.79 -10.66 -2.54
C ASP A 26 12.31 -10.73 -2.42
N GLN A 27 12.89 -10.11 -1.38
CA GLN A 27 14.18 -10.50 -0.80
C GLN A 27 14.47 -9.65 0.45
N ALA A 28 14.34 -10.25 1.64
CA ALA A 28 15.38 -10.27 2.67
C ALA A 28 14.83 -10.96 3.94
N GLY A 29 15.40 -12.12 4.26
CA GLY A 29 14.83 -13.11 5.15
C GLY A 29 14.69 -12.70 6.62
N ALA A 30 13.56 -13.12 7.20
CA ALA A 30 13.43 -13.42 8.62
C ALA A 30 13.00 -14.89 8.74
N GLN A 31 13.95 -15.82 8.63
CA GLN A 31 13.69 -17.24 8.86
C GLN A 31 13.41 -17.45 10.37
N ASN A 32 12.11 -17.40 10.67
CA ASN A 32 11.37 -18.00 11.78
C ASN A 32 11.64 -17.49 13.21
N THR A 33 10.70 -16.69 13.72
CA THR A 33 10.10 -16.98 15.05
C THR A 33 8.61 -16.65 15.06
N GLU A 34 8.15 -15.67 14.27
CA GLU A 34 6.75 -15.43 13.87
C GLU A 34 6.87 -14.71 12.52
N ASP A 35 6.20 -15.18 11.48
CA ASP A 35 6.45 -14.86 10.06
C ASP A 35 6.10 -13.39 9.68
N ILE A 36 6.70 -12.40 10.34
CA ILE A 36 6.49 -10.97 10.09
C ILE A 36 7.38 -10.51 8.95
N ALA A 37 6.77 -10.12 7.84
CA ALA A 37 7.38 -9.50 6.68
C ALA A 37 6.89 -8.05 6.54
N TYR A 38 7.71 -7.17 5.99
CA TYR A 38 7.33 -5.78 5.73
C TYR A 38 7.32 -5.51 4.22
N HIS A 39 6.29 -4.81 3.75
CA HIS A 39 6.16 -4.41 2.35
C HIS A 39 5.97 -2.90 2.22
N THR A 40 6.86 -2.23 1.49
CA THR A 40 6.83 -0.78 1.29
C THR A 40 5.98 -0.43 0.08
N VAL A 41 4.92 0.37 0.29
CA VAL A 41 4.06 0.88 -0.78
C VAL A 41 4.59 2.24 -1.23
N GLU A 42 5.12 2.28 -2.44
CA GLU A 42 5.67 3.49 -3.05
C GLU A 42 4.69 4.09 -4.05
N LYS A 43 4.54 5.42 -4.00
CA LYS A 43 3.79 6.20 -4.99
C LYS A 43 4.65 7.36 -5.44
N GLU A 44 4.82 7.52 -6.74
CA GLU A 44 5.62 8.61 -7.34
C GLU A 44 7.04 8.70 -6.73
N GLY A 45 7.67 7.54 -6.49
CA GLY A 45 9.02 7.45 -5.91
C GLY A 45 9.11 7.80 -4.42
N ASN A 46 7.98 7.90 -3.71
CA ASN A 46 7.95 8.14 -2.27
C ASN A 46 7.24 6.99 -1.55
N VAL A 47 7.85 6.45 -0.49
CA VAL A 47 7.19 5.48 0.40
C VAL A 47 6.01 6.18 1.08
N THR A 48 4.81 5.69 0.83
CA THR A 48 3.55 6.23 1.36
C THR A 48 3.01 5.43 2.54
N ALA A 49 3.33 4.13 2.59
CA ALA A 49 2.89 3.23 3.64
C ALA A 49 3.85 2.02 3.72
N ILE A 50 3.92 1.42 4.90
CA ILE A 50 4.63 0.15 5.11
C ILE A 50 3.61 -0.84 5.66
N TRP A 51 3.48 -2.00 5.02
CA TRP A 51 2.56 -3.04 5.45
C TRP A 51 3.30 -4.09 6.25
N GLU A 52 2.86 -4.29 7.49
CA GLU A 52 3.27 -5.44 8.29
C GLU A 52 2.40 -6.63 7.87
N MET A 53 3.04 -7.63 7.31
CA MET A 53 2.46 -8.86 6.82
C MET A 53 2.85 -9.98 7.78
N GLN A 54 1.90 -10.83 8.17
CA GLN A 54 2.19 -12.11 8.82
C GLN A 54 1.92 -13.22 7.81
N GLY A 55 2.98 -13.69 7.16
CA GLY A 55 2.92 -14.51 5.96
C GLY A 55 1.99 -13.97 4.89
N ARG A 56 0.92 -14.70 4.62
CA ARG A 56 -0.18 -14.38 3.67
C ARG A 56 -0.93 -13.07 3.94
N ARG A 57 -0.96 -12.59 5.18
CA ARG A 57 -2.00 -11.66 5.67
C ARG A 57 -1.44 -10.31 6.08
N HIS A 58 -2.13 -9.23 5.72
CA HIS A 58 -1.87 -7.90 6.24
C HIS A 58 -2.34 -7.80 7.70
N ILE A 59 -1.43 -7.41 8.60
CA ILE A 59 -1.71 -7.19 10.01
C ILE A 59 -2.03 -5.72 10.26
N ARG A 60 -1.13 -4.82 9.84
CA ARG A 60 -1.29 -3.38 10.04
C ARG A 60 -0.49 -2.57 9.04
N THR A 61 -0.93 -1.33 8.83
CA THR A 61 -0.19 -0.32 8.08
C THR A 61 0.58 0.56 9.05
N ILE A 62 1.88 0.66 8.83
CA ILE A 62 2.84 1.46 9.56
C ILE A 62 3.13 2.71 8.74
N ASP A 63 3.09 3.87 9.41
CA ASP A 63 3.43 5.14 8.79
C ASP A 63 4.97 5.23 8.59
N PRO A 64 5.46 5.52 7.37
CA PRO A 64 6.90 5.52 7.07
C PRO A 64 7.68 6.62 7.79
N ARG A 65 7.01 7.67 8.28
CA ARG A 65 7.66 8.79 8.98
C ARG A 65 7.73 8.58 10.50
N SER A 66 6.99 7.61 11.00
CA SER A 66 6.98 7.20 12.40
C SER A 66 8.28 6.52 12.79
N ASN A 67 8.56 6.43 14.10
CA ASN A 67 9.80 5.83 14.59
C ASN A 67 9.92 4.35 14.19
N GLU A 68 8.83 3.58 14.22
CA GLU A 68 8.78 2.19 13.74
C GLU A 68 9.05 2.12 12.22
N GLY A 69 8.37 2.94 11.43
CA GLY A 69 8.55 2.98 9.97
C GLY A 69 9.98 3.33 9.55
N LYS A 70 10.61 4.29 10.21
CA LYS A 70 12.02 4.66 9.97
C LYS A 70 12.98 3.51 10.26
N GLN A 71 12.78 2.78 11.36
CA GLN A 71 13.61 1.62 11.68
C GLN A 71 13.46 0.52 10.62
N ILE A 72 12.24 0.27 10.15
CA ILE A 72 11.99 -0.69 9.08
C ILE A 72 12.68 -0.26 7.79
N LEU A 73 12.56 1.01 7.39
CA LEU A 73 13.23 1.55 6.19
C LEU A 73 14.76 1.43 6.29
N GLU A 74 15.35 1.75 7.44
CA GLU A 74 16.80 1.65 7.67
C GLU A 74 17.31 0.21 7.51
N LEU A 75 16.52 -0.79 7.93
CA LEU A 75 16.83 -2.21 7.71
C LEU A 75 16.88 -2.58 6.23
N PHE A 76 15.98 -2.02 5.41
CA PHE A 76 15.97 -2.23 3.96
C PHE A 76 17.10 -1.45 3.26
N GLU A 77 17.40 -0.21 3.68
CA GLU A 77 18.50 0.60 3.13
C GLU A 77 19.88 0.01 3.46
N THR A 78 20.05 -0.59 4.65
CA THR A 78 21.32 -1.19 5.10
C THR A 78 21.64 -2.52 4.40
N ALA A 79 20.65 -3.19 3.81
CA ALA A 79 20.83 -4.47 3.13
C ALA A 79 21.18 -4.36 1.64
N GLY A 80 21.31 -3.12 1.10
CA GLY A 80 21.63 -2.82 -0.30
C GLY A 80 23.10 -2.63 -0.62
#